data_AF-A0A4P5X3F9-F1
#
_entry.id   AF-A0A4P5X3F9-F1
#
_cell.length_a   1.000
_cell.length_b   1.000
_cell.length_c   1.000
_cell.angle_alpha   90.00
_cell.angle_beta   90.00
_cell.angle_gamma   90.00
#
_symmetry.space_group_name_H-M   'P 1'
#
loop_
_entity.id
_entity.type
_entity.pdbx_description
1 polymer ?
#
loop_
_entity_poly.entity_id
_entity_poly.type
_entity_poly.pdbx_seq_one_letter_code
_entity_poly.pdbx_strand_id
1 'polypeptide(L)'
;MHTSPLSHFLAENDVPCPHCGYNLRGLTASVCPECKHDLQLKIDGDYAAIRYLPMAKWLLGLMVFSSLATICIHALYWFRDSGQYNTTELAIHYMTPMALATIECAACVFAWRRVTESQRTGKNIIRAYVICLGMMLLITALQITQWLFQLVWSWELW
;
A
#
# COMPACT_ATOMS: atom_id res chain seq x y z
N MET A 1 -24.36 -32.25 17.70
CA MET A 1 -23.53 -31.43 18.62
C MET A 1 -22.68 -30.51 17.76
N HIS A 2 -22.79 -29.19 17.92
CA HIS A 2 -21.91 -28.26 17.21
C HIS A 2 -20.56 -28.18 17.94
N THR A 3 -19.51 -28.72 17.35
CA THR A 3 -18.13 -28.53 17.83
C THR A 3 -17.73 -27.07 17.61
N SER A 4 -17.28 -26.39 18.66
CA SER A 4 -16.81 -25.02 18.58
C SER A 4 -15.50 -24.95 17.77
N PRO A 5 -15.19 -23.85 17.07
CA PRO A 5 -13.91 -23.68 16.36
C PRO A 5 -12.69 -23.85 17.28
N LEU A 6 -12.82 -23.41 18.55
CA LEU A 6 -11.82 -23.60 19.58
C LEU A 6 -11.54 -25.09 19.82
N SER A 7 -12.58 -25.91 19.96
CA SER A 7 -12.42 -27.35 20.20
C SER A 7 -11.71 -28.05 19.04
N HIS A 8 -12.01 -27.67 17.79
CA HIS A 8 -11.34 -28.23 16.61
C HIS A 8 -9.85 -27.83 16.58
N PHE A 9 -9.54 -26.57 16.87
CA PHE A 9 -8.15 -26.09 16.92
C PHE A 9 -7.34 -26.83 17.99
N LEU A 10 -7.90 -27.00 19.19
CA LEU A 10 -7.25 -27.69 20.30
C LEU A 10 -7.15 -29.21 20.09
N ALA A 11 -7.98 -29.82 19.24
CA ALA A 11 -7.87 -31.24 18.93
C ALA A 11 -6.55 -31.59 18.23
N GLU A 12 -6.06 -30.68 17.38
CA GLU A 12 -4.89 -30.89 16.53
C GLU A 12 -3.61 -30.23 17.06
N ASN A 13 -3.73 -29.29 18.00
CA ASN A 13 -2.61 -28.45 18.45
C ASN A 13 -2.37 -28.56 19.96
N ASP A 14 -1.10 -28.69 20.35
CA ASP A 14 -0.65 -28.57 21.73
C ASP A 14 -0.47 -27.09 22.08
N VAL A 15 -1.41 -26.53 22.83
CA VAL A 15 -1.40 -25.10 23.23
C VAL A 15 -1.53 -24.99 24.75
N PRO A 16 -0.58 -24.36 25.44
CA PRO A 16 -0.67 -24.17 26.88
C PRO A 16 -1.70 -23.09 27.23
N CYS A 17 -2.40 -23.26 28.35
CA CYS A 17 -3.28 -22.26 28.90
C CYS A 17 -2.48 -20.99 29.25
N PRO A 18 -2.91 -19.78 28.82
CA PRO A 18 -2.17 -18.54 29.09
C PRO A 18 -2.10 -18.17 30.56
N HIS A 19 -2.99 -18.72 31.41
CA HIS A 19 -3.04 -18.42 32.84
C HIS A 19 -2.28 -19.42 33.71
N CYS A 20 -2.35 -20.71 33.42
CA CYS A 20 -1.78 -21.76 34.28
C CYS A 20 -0.75 -22.67 33.59
N GLY A 21 -0.60 -22.56 32.27
CA GLY A 21 0.33 -23.40 31.50
C GLY A 21 -0.15 -24.81 31.18
N TYR A 22 -1.31 -25.25 31.66
CA TYR A 22 -1.86 -26.57 31.37
C TYR A 22 -2.07 -26.79 29.87
N ASN A 23 -1.70 -27.97 29.34
CA ASN A 23 -1.87 -28.28 27.92
C ASN A 23 -3.35 -28.49 27.58
N LEU A 24 -3.87 -27.67 26.67
CA LEU A 24 -5.28 -27.65 26.29
C LEU A 24 -5.64 -28.65 25.17
N ARG A 25 -4.73 -29.53 24.76
CA ARG A 25 -4.97 -30.47 23.67
C ARG A 25 -6.20 -31.35 23.92
N GLY A 26 -7.07 -31.44 22.91
CA GLY A 26 -8.30 -32.23 22.93
C GLY A 26 -9.43 -31.64 23.79
N LEU A 27 -9.26 -30.44 24.33
CA LEU A 27 -10.30 -29.80 25.14
C LEU A 27 -11.52 -29.43 24.27
N THR A 28 -12.69 -29.89 24.68
CA THR A 28 -13.97 -29.60 24.00
C THR A 28 -14.73 -28.42 24.61
N ALA A 29 -14.42 -28.06 25.85
CA ALA A 29 -15.04 -26.95 26.58
C ALA A 29 -14.31 -25.62 26.33
N SER A 30 -15.01 -24.50 26.49
CA SER A 30 -14.42 -23.15 26.44
C SER A 30 -13.77 -22.73 27.76
N VAL A 31 -13.54 -23.63 28.71
CA VAL A 31 -13.02 -23.31 30.04
C VAL A 31 -11.88 -24.25 30.39
N CYS A 32 -10.78 -23.71 30.90
CA CYS A 32 -9.65 -24.52 31.34
C CYS A 32 -10.05 -25.41 32.54
N PRO A 33 -9.78 -26.72 32.51
CA PRO A 33 -10.16 -27.64 33.59
C PRO A 33 -9.41 -27.36 34.90
N GLU A 34 -8.21 -26.79 34.83
CA GLU A 34 -7.38 -26.53 36.01
C GLU A 34 -7.70 -25.17 36.66
N CYS A 35 -7.57 -24.07 35.89
CA CYS A 35 -7.72 -22.73 36.45
C CYS A 35 -9.10 -22.11 36.27
N LYS A 36 -10.02 -22.80 35.57
CA LYS A 36 -11.39 -22.32 35.24
C LYS A 36 -11.42 -21.00 34.45
N HIS A 37 -10.32 -20.61 33.82
CA HIS A 37 -10.27 -19.43 32.96
C HIS A 37 -11.07 -19.67 31.67
N ASP A 38 -11.89 -18.68 31.28
CA ASP A 38 -12.63 -18.72 30.02
C ASP A 38 -11.66 -18.56 28.84
N LEU A 39 -11.76 -19.47 27.88
CA LEU A 39 -10.90 -19.56 26.72
C LEU A 39 -11.69 -19.14 25.50
N GLN A 40 -11.22 -18.09 24.83
CA GLN A 40 -11.79 -17.62 23.58
C GLN A 40 -10.74 -17.74 22.49
N LEU A 41 -11.12 -18.40 21.39
CA LEU A 41 -10.28 -18.44 20.20
C LEU A 41 -10.32 -17.05 19.56
N LYS A 42 -9.29 -16.25 19.82
CA LYS A 42 -9.08 -15.01 19.10
C LYS A 42 -8.24 -15.30 17.86
N ILE A 43 -8.85 -15.12 16.71
CA ILE A 43 -8.15 -15.11 15.43
C ILE A 43 -7.42 -13.76 15.33
N ASP A 44 -6.23 -13.67 15.92
CA ASP A 44 -5.37 -12.49 15.79
C ASP A 44 -4.61 -12.59 14.46
N GLY A 45 -5.13 -11.88 13.45
CA GLY A 45 -4.46 -11.70 12.19
C GLY A 45 -5.14 -10.55 11.45
N ASP A 46 -4.35 -9.71 10.79
CA ASP A 46 -4.85 -8.69 9.89
C ASP A 46 -5.40 -9.33 8.60
N TYR A 47 -6.33 -10.29 8.71
CA TYR A 47 -6.97 -10.98 7.58
C TYR A 47 -7.66 -9.98 6.64
N ALA A 48 -8.18 -8.89 7.20
CA ALA A 48 -8.68 -7.77 6.43
C ALA A 48 -7.58 -7.20 5.52
N ALA A 49 -6.38 -6.95 6.03
CA ALA A 49 -5.30 -6.40 5.23
C ALA A 49 -4.81 -7.38 4.16
N ILE A 50 -4.73 -8.69 4.47
CA ILE A 50 -4.34 -9.73 3.50
C ILE A 50 -5.28 -9.73 2.28
N ARG A 51 -6.59 -9.56 2.50
CA ARG A 51 -7.59 -9.52 1.44
C ARG A 51 -7.35 -8.38 0.44
N TYR A 52 -6.89 -7.21 0.89
CA TYR A 52 -6.70 -6.04 0.02
C TYR A 52 -5.30 -5.95 -0.63
N LEU A 53 -4.36 -6.86 -0.29
CA LEU A 53 -3.00 -6.84 -0.83
C LEU A 53 -2.94 -6.91 -2.37
N PRO A 54 -3.70 -7.77 -3.06
CA PRO A 54 -3.63 -7.86 -4.52
C PRO A 54 -4.08 -6.58 -5.19
N MET A 55 -5.17 -5.98 -4.71
CA MET A 55 -5.72 -4.72 -5.23
C MET A 55 -4.72 -3.58 -5.06
N ALA A 56 -4.10 -3.48 -3.88
CA ALA A 56 -3.08 -2.47 -3.62
C ALA A 56 -1.85 -2.61 -4.52
N LYS A 57 -1.38 -3.84 -4.74
CA LYS A 57 -0.26 -4.12 -5.66
C LYS A 57 -0.61 -3.71 -7.09
N TRP A 58 -1.84 -3.97 -7.51
CA TRP A 58 -2.37 -3.54 -8.80
C TRP A 58 -2.39 -2.01 -8.93
N LEU A 59 -2.91 -1.30 -7.93
CA LEU A 59 -2.93 0.17 -7.93
C LEU A 59 -1.52 0.78 -7.97
N LEU A 60 -0.58 0.25 -7.18
CA LEU A 60 0.82 0.67 -7.23
C LEU A 60 1.43 0.45 -8.62
N GLY A 61 1.16 -0.70 -9.25
CA GLY A 61 1.61 -1.00 -10.60
C GLY A 61 1.05 -0.03 -11.64
N LEU A 62 -0.25 0.28 -11.55
CA LEU A 62 -0.92 1.23 -12.43
C LEU A 62 -0.31 2.63 -12.30
N MET A 63 0.01 3.07 -11.08
CA MET A 63 0.62 4.38 -10.85
C MET A 63 2.04 4.47 -11.42
N VAL A 64 2.88 3.46 -11.18
CA VAL A 64 4.22 3.42 -11.81
C VAL A 64 4.11 3.46 -13.33
N PHE A 65 3.15 2.74 -13.91
CA PHE A 65 2.92 2.75 -15.35
C PHE A 65 2.52 4.15 -15.86
N SER A 66 1.59 4.84 -15.18
CA SER A 66 1.19 6.20 -15.57
C SER A 66 2.33 7.22 -15.45
N SER A 67 3.17 7.12 -14.42
CA SER A 67 4.32 8.00 -14.26
C SER A 67 5.35 7.78 -15.37
N LEU A 68 5.65 6.53 -15.71
CA LEU A 68 6.54 6.20 -16.84
C LEU A 68 5.98 6.70 -18.17
N ALA A 69 4.69 6.52 -18.43
CA ALA A 69 4.04 7.05 -19.61
C ALA A 69 4.16 8.58 -19.70
N THR A 70 3.98 9.27 -18.57
CA THR A 70 4.12 10.74 -18.47
C THR A 70 5.55 11.18 -18.80
N ILE A 71 6.57 10.49 -18.27
CA ILE A 71 7.98 10.76 -18.58
C ILE A 71 8.25 10.57 -20.07
N CYS A 72 7.79 9.46 -20.66
CA CYS A 72 7.98 9.17 -22.07
C CYS A 72 7.32 10.24 -22.96
N ILE A 73 6.08 10.63 -22.67
CA ILE A 73 5.34 11.63 -23.45
C ILE A 73 6.05 12.99 -23.42
N HIS A 74 6.46 13.45 -22.23
CA HIS A 74 7.15 14.74 -22.11
C HIS A 74 8.55 14.72 -22.71
N ALA A 75 9.27 13.59 -22.63
CA ALA A 75 10.54 13.43 -23.32
C ALA A 75 10.36 13.54 -24.85
N LEU A 76 9.32 12.89 -25.41
CA LEU A 76 9.02 12.99 -26.84
C LEU A 76 8.69 14.44 -27.27
N TYR A 77 7.88 15.15 -26.47
CA TYR A 77 7.59 16.56 -26.75
C TYR A 77 8.84 17.45 -26.64
N TRP A 78 9.69 17.23 -25.64
CA TRP A 78 10.97 17.92 -25.54
C TRP A 78 11.80 17.76 -26.82
N PHE A 79 11.97 16.53 -27.31
CA PHE A 79 12.72 16.29 -28.53
C PHE A 79 12.10 16.98 -29.74
N ARG A 80 10.77 16.93 -29.87
CA ARG A 80 10.04 17.59 -30.96
C ARG A 80 10.20 19.11 -30.95
N ASP A 81 10.14 19.73 -29.78
CA ASP A 81 10.00 21.18 -29.62
C ASP A 81 11.31 21.89 -29.23
N SER A 82 12.41 21.14 -29.10
CA SER A 82 13.73 21.63 -28.65
C SER A 82 14.31 22.80 -29.46
N GLY A 83 13.83 23.05 -30.68
CA GLY A 83 14.26 24.17 -31.52
C GLY A 83 13.36 25.41 -31.49
N GLN A 84 12.20 25.37 -30.82
CA GLN A 84 11.19 26.44 -30.87
C GLN A 84 11.15 27.33 -29.62
N TYR A 85 11.57 26.82 -28.47
CA TYR A 85 11.43 27.50 -27.17
C TYR A 85 12.76 27.91 -26.56
N ASN A 86 12.74 28.94 -25.72
CA ASN A 86 13.88 29.30 -24.89
C ASN A 86 14.16 28.18 -23.87
N THR A 87 15.43 27.99 -23.48
CA THR A 87 15.84 26.90 -22.57
C THR A 87 15.06 26.89 -21.24
N THR A 88 14.71 28.07 -20.73
CA THR A 88 13.95 28.22 -19.48
C THR A 88 12.50 27.77 -19.63
N GLU A 89 11.84 28.13 -20.73
CA GLU A 89 10.46 27.71 -21.03
C GLU A 89 10.39 26.20 -21.23
N LEU A 90 11.35 25.67 -21.98
CA LEU A 90 11.50 24.24 -22.22
C LEU A 90 11.69 23.48 -20.89
N ALA A 91 12.54 23.98 -19.99
CA ALA A 91 12.75 23.39 -18.68
C ALA A 91 11.48 23.38 -17.82
N ILE A 92 10.77 24.52 -17.74
CA ILE A 92 9.55 24.64 -16.91
C ILE A 92 8.46 23.71 -17.43
N HIS A 93 8.22 23.69 -18.75
CA HIS A 93 7.13 22.94 -19.35
C HIS A 93 7.36 21.42 -19.34
N TYR A 94 8.58 20.97 -19.58
CA TYR A 94 8.84 19.56 -19.84
C TYR A 94 9.71 18.87 -18.77
N MET A 95 10.67 19.56 -18.14
CA MET A 95 11.52 18.91 -17.11
C MET A 95 10.81 18.81 -15.76
N THR A 96 10.03 19.81 -15.37
CA THR A 96 9.23 19.77 -14.12
C THR A 96 8.30 18.55 -14.02
N PRO A 97 7.45 18.23 -15.03
CA PRO A 97 6.60 17.03 -14.96
C PRO A 97 7.41 15.74 -14.93
N MET A 98 8.52 15.66 -15.69
CA MET A 98 9.40 14.49 -15.68
C MET A 98 10.02 14.26 -14.30
N ALA A 99 10.46 15.33 -13.62
CA ALA A 99 11.03 15.26 -12.28
C ALA A 99 9.97 14.79 -11.26
N LEU A 100 8.76 15.35 -11.30
CA LEU A 100 7.67 14.95 -10.41
C LEU A 100 7.23 13.50 -10.63
N ALA A 101 7.10 13.06 -11.88
CA ALA A 101 6.81 11.66 -12.21
C ALA A 101 7.93 10.71 -11.75
N THR A 102 9.19 11.15 -11.77
CA THR A 102 10.32 10.37 -11.26
C THR A 102 10.25 10.20 -9.74
N ILE A 103 9.91 11.28 -9.02
CA ILE A 103 9.70 11.25 -7.56
C ILE A 103 8.54 10.32 -7.21
N GLU A 104 7.46 10.36 -7.98
CA GLU A 104 6.31 9.46 -7.82
C GLU A 104 6.69 7.99 -8.00
N CYS A 105 7.44 7.65 -9.06
CA CYS A 105 7.98 6.32 -9.27
C CYS A 105 8.79 5.84 -8.06
N ALA A 106 9.70 6.69 -7.57
CA ALA A 106 10.53 6.37 -6.42
C ALA A 106 9.69 6.14 -5.15
N ALA A 107 8.66 6.98 -4.92
CA ALA A 107 7.73 6.84 -3.81
C ALA A 107 6.92 5.54 -3.90
N CYS A 108 6.44 5.18 -5.10
CA CYS A 108 5.71 3.93 -5.33
C CYS A 108 6.59 2.69 -5.09
N VAL A 109 7.85 2.72 -5.55
CA VAL A 109 8.82 1.63 -5.30
C VAL A 109 9.13 1.51 -3.81
N PHE A 110 9.30 2.63 -3.10
CA PHE A 110 9.51 2.65 -1.67
C PHE A 110 8.30 2.09 -0.91
N ALA A 111 7.10 2.54 -1.27
CA ALA A 111 5.83 2.04 -0.72
C ALA A 111 5.68 0.53 -0.94
N TRP A 112 5.94 0.06 -2.16
CA TRP A 112 5.93 -1.37 -2.49
C TRP A 112 6.88 -2.17 -1.60
N ARG A 113 8.13 -1.71 -1.44
CA ARG A 113 9.12 -2.35 -0.58
C ARG A 113 8.64 -2.40 0.87
N ARG A 114 8.14 -1.29 1.41
CA ARG A 114 7.64 -1.22 2.79
C ARG A 114 6.43 -2.09 3.04
N VAL A 115 5.47 -2.13 2.12
CA VAL A 115 4.30 -3.02 2.20
C VAL A 115 4.75 -4.49 2.16
N THR A 116 5.69 -4.83 1.29
CA THR A 116 6.22 -6.21 1.17
C THR A 116 6.99 -6.64 2.41
N GLU A 117 7.76 -5.74 3.03
CA GLU A 117 8.49 -6.01 4.28
C GLU A 117 7.52 -6.13 5.48
N SER A 118 6.51 -5.27 5.54
CA SER A 118 5.47 -5.34 6.56
C SER A 118 4.63 -6.63 6.45
N GLN A 119 4.39 -7.12 5.23
CA GLN A 119 3.79 -8.44 4.99
C GLN A 119 4.61 -9.57 5.60
N ARG A 120 5.94 -9.53 5.48
CA ARG A 120 6.82 -10.56 6.03
C ARG A 120 6.84 -10.56 7.56
N THR A 121 6.71 -9.38 8.17
CA THR A 121 6.81 -9.23 9.63
C THR A 121 5.46 -9.28 10.35
N GLY A 122 4.34 -9.16 9.62
CA GLY A 122 2.98 -9.14 10.17
C GLY A 122 2.67 -7.93 11.06
N LYS A 123 3.60 -6.98 11.20
CA LYS A 123 3.45 -5.82 12.09
C LYS A 123 3.16 -4.56 11.28
N ASN A 124 2.18 -3.79 11.75
CA ASN A 124 1.88 -2.43 11.29
C ASN A 124 1.50 -2.31 9.80
N ILE A 125 0.94 -3.35 9.17
CA ILE A 125 0.52 -3.31 7.76
C ILE A 125 -0.40 -2.12 7.51
N ILE A 126 -1.41 -1.93 8.35
CA ILE A 126 -2.39 -0.84 8.20
C ILE A 126 -1.71 0.54 8.22
N ARG A 127 -0.74 0.76 9.11
CA ARG A 127 -0.01 2.04 9.19
C ARG A 127 0.83 2.29 7.93
N ALA A 128 1.53 1.27 7.44
CA ALA A 128 2.29 1.38 6.20
C ALA A 128 1.37 1.76 5.03
N TYR A 129 0.19 1.15 4.96
CA TYR A 129 -0.83 1.46 3.96
C TYR A 129 -1.33 2.89 4.00
N VAL A 130 -1.73 3.38 5.18
CA VAL A 130 -2.27 4.74 5.34
C VAL A 130 -1.23 5.78 4.92
N ILE A 131 0.04 5.59 5.31
CA ILE A 131 1.12 6.50 4.93
C ILE A 131 1.35 6.47 3.41
N CYS A 132 1.42 5.28 2.80
CA CYS A 132 1.63 5.16 1.36
C CYS A 132 0.48 5.77 0.57
N LEU A 133 -0.76 5.49 0.95
CA LEU A 133 -1.95 6.06 0.31
C LEU A 133 -1.99 7.58 0.44
N GLY A 134 -1.68 8.12 1.62
CA GLY A 134 -1.60 9.56 1.85
C GLY A 134 -0.55 10.24 0.97
N MET A 135 0.65 9.64 0.84
CA MET A 135 1.68 10.13 -0.07
C MET A 135 1.24 10.08 -1.53
N MET A 136 0.57 9.00 -1.95
CA MET A 136 0.07 8.85 -3.33
C MET A 136 -0.98 9.91 -3.66
N LEU A 137 -1.98 10.11 -2.78
CA LEU A 137 -3.00 11.15 -2.97
C LEU A 137 -2.39 12.56 -3.05
N LEU A 138 -1.38 12.84 -2.24
CA LEU A 138 -0.67 14.12 -2.27
C LEU A 138 0.04 14.34 -3.62
N ILE A 139 0.76 13.34 -4.12
CA ILE A 139 1.50 13.44 -5.38
C ILE A 139 0.53 13.60 -6.56
N THR A 140 -0.56 12.83 -6.59
CA THR A 140 -1.59 12.97 -7.63
C THR A 140 -2.22 14.35 -7.60
N ALA A 141 -2.50 14.91 -6.42
CA ALA A 141 -2.99 16.28 -6.30
C ALA A 141 -2.00 17.30 -6.89
N LEU A 142 -0.70 17.14 -6.61
CA LEU A 142 0.34 18.01 -7.19
C LEU A 142 0.38 17.91 -8.72
N GLN A 143 0.29 16.71 -9.29
CA GLN A 143 0.23 16.53 -10.74
C GLN A 143 -1.01 17.17 -11.35
N ILE A 144 -2.18 17.01 -10.74
CA ILE A 144 -3.40 17.67 -11.22
C ILE A 144 -3.23 19.19 -11.19
N THR A 145 -2.67 19.75 -10.12
CA THR A 145 -2.43 21.21 -10.06
C THR A 145 -1.46 21.69 -11.13
N GLN A 146 -0.42 20.90 -11.43
CA GLN A 146 0.52 21.21 -12.50
C GLN A 146 -0.15 21.16 -13.88
N TRP A 147 -0.96 20.12 -14.15
CA TRP A 147 -1.71 20.00 -15.39
C TRP A 147 -2.68 21.16 -15.59
N LEU A 148 -3.40 21.56 -14.54
CA LEU A 148 -4.29 22.72 -14.58
C LEU A 148 -3.52 24.02 -14.87
N PHE A 149 -2.34 24.19 -14.26
CA PHE A 149 -1.48 25.34 -14.53
C PHE A 149 -1.00 25.38 -15.99
N GLN A 150 -0.53 24.25 -16.52
CA GLN A 150 -0.13 24.14 -17.94
C GLN A 150 -1.30 24.41 -18.88
N LEU A 151 -2.49 23.90 -18.54
CA LEU A 151 -3.70 24.16 -19.31
C LEU A 151 -3.94 25.66 -19.36
N VAL A 152 -4.10 26.34 -18.22
CA VAL A 152 -4.33 27.79 -18.14
C VAL A 152 -3.28 28.58 -18.91
N TRP A 153 -1.99 28.28 -18.73
CA TRP A 153 -0.90 28.95 -19.45
C TRP A 153 -1.02 28.79 -20.96
N SER A 154 -1.38 27.60 -21.43
CA SER A 154 -1.55 27.35 -22.86
C SER A 154 -2.70 28.16 -23.48
N TRP A 155 -3.74 28.53 -22.72
CA TRP A 155 -4.85 29.37 -23.21
C TRP A 155 -4.44 30.82 -23.45
N GLU A 156 -3.46 31.36 -22.72
CA GLU A 156 -3.03 32.76 -22.89
C GLU A 156 -2.18 32.99 -24.16
N LEU A 157 -1.69 31.92 -24.79
CA LEU A 157 -0.84 31.98 -25.98
C LEU A 157 -1.63 31.94 -27.30
N TRP A 158 -2.96 31.80 -27.27
CA TRP A 158 -3.87 31.79 -28.44
C TRP A 158 -4.74 33.04 -28.48
#